data_AF-A0A232LRB5-F1
#
_entry.id   AF-A0A232LRB5-F1
#
_cell.length_a   1.000
_cell.length_b   1.000
_cell.length_c   1.000
_cell.angle_alpha   90.00
_cell.angle_beta   90.00
_cell.angle_gamma   90.00
#
_symmetry.space_group_name_H-M   'P 1'
#
loop_
_entity.id
_entity.type
_entity.pdbx_description
1 polymer ?
#
loop_
_entity_poly.entity_id
_entity_poly.type
_entity_poly.pdbx_seq_one_letter_code
_entity_poly.pdbx_strand_id
1 'polypeptide(L)'
;MVSEADIKLALDDLKSQKSPNYTATAKKYNVDRNTLSRRYKGICMSNHDAHSAYQKLLPDAQEEVILGYINDLSDRGMPPTPQILENLVIEIVKQPIGRNWITRFCQRYRNEIKSVYLRSIDQARKAADNSAHFAQFYQTV
;
A
#
# COMPACT_ATOMS: atom_id res chain seq x y z
N MET A 1 13.37 -14.09 -22.07
CA MET A 1 12.54 -12.91 -21.77
C MET A 1 13.30 -12.11 -20.72
N VAL A 2 13.65 -10.86 -20.97
CA VAL A 2 14.45 -10.07 -20.01
C VAL A 2 13.58 -9.79 -18.78
N SER A 3 14.06 -10.12 -17.58
CA SER A 3 13.31 -9.85 -16.35
C SER A 3 13.48 -8.39 -15.91
N GLU A 4 12.46 -7.81 -15.29
CA GLU A 4 12.54 -6.45 -14.75
C GLU A 4 13.64 -6.33 -13.67
N ALA A 5 13.92 -7.43 -12.96
CA ALA A 5 15.00 -7.52 -11.98
C ALA A 5 16.39 -7.34 -12.63
N ASP A 6 16.62 -7.97 -13.79
CA ASP A 6 17.88 -7.83 -14.53
C ASP A 6 18.08 -6.39 -15.02
N ILE A 7 16.99 -5.72 -15.44
CA ILE A 7 17.03 -4.31 -15.84
C ILE A 7 17.39 -3.42 -14.65
N LYS A 8 16.81 -3.66 -13.46
CA LYS A 8 17.17 -2.91 -12.24
C LYS A 8 18.63 -3.09 -11.86
N LEU A 9 19.13 -4.33 -11.86
CA LEU A 9 20.55 -4.62 -11.60
C LEU A 9 21.48 -3.92 -12.60
N ALA A 10 21.12 -3.93 -13.89
CA ALA A 10 21.87 -3.24 -14.93
C ALA A 10 21.85 -1.71 -14.75
N LEU A 11 20.74 -1.12 -14.31
CA LEU A 11 20.65 0.31 -14.02
C LEU A 11 21.49 0.70 -12.81
N ASP A 12 21.52 -0.12 -11.77
CA ASP A 12 22.34 0.15 -10.58
C ASP A 12 23.84 0.00 -10.87
N ASP A 13 24.23 -0.98 -11.70
CA ASP A 13 25.60 -1.09 -12.23
C ASP A 13 25.98 0.18 -13.02
N LEU A 14 25.11 0.69 -13.89
CA LEU A 14 25.36 1.94 -14.61
C LEU A 14 25.49 3.16 -13.70
N LYS A 15 24.68 3.26 -12.64
CA LYS A 15 24.77 4.37 -11.66
C LYS A 15 26.09 4.33 -10.87
N SER A 16 26.65 3.14 -10.66
CA SER A 16 27.93 2.98 -9.95
C SER A 16 29.16 3.35 -10.81
N GLN A 17 28.99 3.42 -12.13
CA GLN A 17 30.08 3.73 -13.06
C GLN A 17 30.35 5.24 -13.13
N LYS A 18 31.63 5.62 -13.11
CA LYS A 18 32.08 7.01 -13.28
C LYS A 18 31.68 7.59 -14.65
N SER A 19 31.67 6.74 -15.68
CA SER A 19 31.17 7.03 -17.02
C SER A 19 30.25 5.89 -17.48
N PRO A 20 28.96 6.15 -17.77
CA PRO A 20 28.01 5.08 -18.09
C PRO A 20 28.35 4.37 -19.40
N ASN A 21 28.65 3.07 -19.34
CA ASN A 21 28.89 2.25 -20.53
C ASN A 21 27.72 1.29 -20.80
N TYR A 22 26.73 1.78 -21.55
CA TYR A 22 25.53 1.03 -21.89
C TYR A 22 25.81 -0.30 -22.62
N THR A 23 26.82 -0.38 -23.46
CA THR A 23 27.07 -1.58 -24.29
C THR A 23 27.63 -2.73 -23.47
N ALA A 24 28.60 -2.44 -22.61
CA ALA A 24 29.22 -3.44 -21.76
C ALA A 24 28.22 -3.97 -20.72
N THR A 25 27.47 -3.07 -20.08
CA THR A 25 26.46 -3.44 -19.09
C THR A 25 25.30 -4.20 -19.74
N ALA A 26 24.79 -3.76 -20.91
CA ALA A 26 23.76 -4.49 -21.64
C ALA A 26 24.17 -5.94 -21.96
N LYS A 27 25.41 -6.16 -22.42
CA LYS A 27 25.94 -7.52 -22.67
C LYS A 27 26.07 -8.35 -21.40
N LYS A 28 26.54 -7.74 -20.31
CA LYS A 28 26.74 -8.40 -19.00
C LYS A 28 25.43 -8.95 -18.42
N TYR A 29 24.35 -8.18 -18.52
CA TYR A 29 23.03 -8.54 -17.97
C TYR A 29 22.06 -9.11 -19.03
N ASN A 30 22.51 -9.31 -20.27
CA ASN A 30 21.68 -9.76 -21.39
C ASN A 30 20.40 -8.93 -21.60
N VAL A 31 20.52 -7.60 -21.45
CA VAL A 31 19.44 -6.62 -21.62
C VAL A 31 19.64 -5.88 -22.94
N ASP A 32 18.56 -5.52 -23.62
CA ASP A 32 18.66 -4.65 -24.80
C ASP A 32 19.26 -3.28 -24.44
N ARG A 33 20.26 -2.85 -25.22
CA ARG A 33 21.00 -1.61 -24.97
C ARG A 33 20.09 -0.39 -25.06
N ASN A 34 19.17 -0.33 -26.02
CA ASN A 34 18.29 0.83 -26.21
C ASN A 34 17.33 0.96 -25.03
N THR A 35 16.77 -0.15 -24.58
CA THR A 35 15.91 -0.23 -23.39
C THR A 35 16.65 0.28 -22.16
N LEU A 36 17.87 -0.21 -21.92
CA LEU A 36 18.70 0.20 -20.78
C LEU A 36 19.04 1.70 -20.83
N SER A 37 19.42 2.22 -22.01
CA SER A 37 19.71 3.65 -22.19
C SER A 37 18.47 4.53 -21.96
N ARG A 38 17.29 4.13 -22.46
CA ARG A 38 16.06 4.91 -22.28
C ARG A 38 15.59 4.90 -20.83
N ARG A 39 15.72 3.75 -20.15
CA ARG A 39 15.45 3.60 -18.71
C ARG A 39 16.37 4.47 -17.86
N TYR A 40 17.68 4.43 -18.12
CA TYR A 40 18.67 5.22 -17.38
C TYR A 40 18.46 6.73 -17.52
N LYS A 41 18.04 7.18 -18.72
CA LYS A 41 17.70 8.59 -18.98
C LYS A 41 16.32 9.01 -18.48
N GLY A 42 15.54 8.11 -17.87
CA GLY A 42 14.18 8.40 -17.38
C GLY A 42 13.14 8.60 -18.48
N ILE A 43 13.44 8.24 -19.74
CA ILE A 43 12.51 8.38 -20.87
C ILE A 43 11.44 7.29 -20.83
N CYS A 44 11.79 6.13 -20.30
CA CYS A 44 10.91 4.98 -20.17
C CYS A 44 10.97 4.46 -18.75
N MET A 45 9.83 3.98 -18.25
CA MET A 45 9.65 3.39 -16.92
C MET A 45 9.12 1.97 -17.06
N SER A 46 9.04 1.24 -15.95
CA SER A 46 8.49 -0.12 -15.99
C SER A 46 7.01 -0.08 -16.31
N ASN A 47 6.50 -1.14 -16.93
CA ASN A 47 5.06 -1.25 -17.17
C ASN A 47 4.30 -1.13 -15.85
N HIS A 48 4.83 -1.73 -14.78
CA HIS A 48 4.25 -1.65 -13.44
C HIS A 48 4.17 -0.19 -12.95
N ASP A 49 5.28 0.56 -13.02
CA ASP A 49 5.33 1.94 -12.56
C ASP A 49 4.44 2.85 -13.42
N ALA A 50 4.40 2.62 -14.73
CA ALA A 50 3.51 3.34 -15.63
C ALA A 50 2.03 3.05 -15.34
N HIS A 51 1.68 1.80 -15.07
CA HIS A 51 0.34 1.42 -14.65
C HIS A 51 -0.03 2.09 -13.32
N SER A 52 0.89 2.10 -12.36
CA SER A 52 0.71 2.76 -11.07
C SER A 52 0.50 4.26 -11.20
N ALA A 53 1.33 4.94 -12.00
CA ALA A 53 1.33 6.39 -12.12
C ALA A 53 0.16 6.93 -12.96
N TYR A 54 -0.25 6.20 -14.00
CA TYR A 54 -1.17 6.76 -15.01
C TYR A 54 -2.50 6.02 -15.15
N GLN A 55 -2.61 4.77 -14.73
CA GLN A 55 -3.83 3.98 -14.92
C GLN A 55 -4.59 3.70 -13.62
N LYS A 56 -3.90 3.66 -12.48
CA LYS A 56 -4.56 3.51 -11.18
C LYS A 56 -5.19 4.82 -10.75
N LEU A 57 -6.24 4.71 -9.94
CA LEU A 57 -6.86 5.85 -9.27
C LEU A 57 -5.92 6.49 -8.25
N LEU A 58 -5.19 5.65 -7.53
CA LEU A 58 -4.16 6.03 -6.55
C LEU A 58 -2.85 5.36 -6.97
N PRO A 59 -1.73 6.08 -7.01
CA PRO A 59 -0.40 5.49 -7.15
C PRO A 59 -0.09 4.54 -6.00
N ASP A 60 0.84 3.62 -6.23
CA ASP A 60 1.17 2.54 -5.28
C ASP A 60 1.64 3.10 -3.94
N ALA A 61 2.40 4.20 -3.95
CA ALA A 61 2.81 4.90 -2.74
C ALA A 61 1.62 5.37 -1.88
N GLN A 62 0.52 5.81 -2.50
CA GLN A 62 -0.69 6.20 -1.77
C GLN A 62 -1.46 4.96 -1.28
N GLU A 63 -1.53 3.90 -2.10
CA GLU A 63 -2.11 2.61 -1.69
C GLU A 63 -1.37 2.01 -0.48
N GLU A 64 -0.04 2.10 -0.44
CA GLU A 64 0.81 1.64 0.68
C GLU A 64 0.55 2.42 1.97
N VAL A 65 0.36 3.75 1.90
CA VAL A 65 0.01 4.55 3.08
C VAL A 65 -1.35 4.13 3.64
N ILE A 66 -2.34 3.91 2.76
CA ILE A 66 -3.66 3.43 3.16
C ILE A 66 -3.56 2.04 3.80
N LEU A 67 -2.76 1.14 3.21
CA LEU A 67 -2.51 -0.19 3.76
C LEU A 67 -1.88 -0.12 5.15
N GLY A 68 -0.87 0.73 5.34
CA GLY A 68 -0.25 0.96 6.65
C GLY A 68 -1.26 1.46 7.69
N TYR A 69 -2.12 2.39 7.29
CA TYR A 69 -3.18 2.91 8.16
C TYR A 69 -4.22 1.85 8.53
N ILE A 70 -4.66 1.02 7.58
CA ILE A 70 -5.55 -0.12 7.84
C ILE A 70 -4.91 -1.06 8.86
N ASN A 71 -3.64 -1.38 8.68
CA ASN A 71 -2.93 -2.30 9.55
C ASN A 71 -2.75 -1.74 10.97
N ASP A 72 -2.44 -0.44 11.11
CA ASP A 72 -2.39 0.24 12.42
C ASP A 72 -3.75 0.19 13.14
N LEU A 73 -4.84 0.48 12.42
CA LEU A 73 -6.19 0.40 12.97
C LEU A 73 -6.55 -1.03 13.39
N SER A 74 -6.19 -2.02 12.58
CA SER A 74 -6.38 -3.44 12.92
C SER A 74 -5.59 -3.84 14.17
N ASP A 75 -4.34 -3.38 14.31
CA ASP A 75 -3.52 -3.64 15.49
C ASP A 75 -4.10 -3.00 16.76
N ARG A 76 -4.77 -1.86 16.62
CA ARG A 76 -5.51 -1.17 17.69
C ARG A 76 -6.88 -1.81 18.00
N GLY A 77 -7.22 -2.92 17.33
CA GLY A 77 -8.50 -3.61 17.53
C GLY A 77 -9.69 -2.91 16.89
N MET A 78 -9.46 -2.05 15.89
CA MET A 78 -10.50 -1.33 15.15
C MET A 78 -10.34 -1.53 13.64
N PRO A 79 -10.36 -2.77 13.12
CA PRO A 79 -10.19 -3.03 11.70
C PRO A 79 -11.27 -2.28 10.89
N PRO A 80 -10.89 -1.45 9.91
CA PRO A 80 -11.84 -0.65 9.15
C PRO A 80 -12.71 -1.55 8.26
N THR A 81 -14.00 -1.21 8.16
CA THR A 81 -14.92 -1.90 7.24
C THR A 81 -14.69 -1.43 5.80
N PRO A 82 -15.12 -2.22 4.78
CA PRO A 82 -15.04 -1.80 3.39
C PRO A 82 -15.69 -0.43 3.10
N GLN A 83 -16.79 -0.11 3.80
CA GLN A 83 -17.47 1.19 3.67
C GLN A 83 -16.63 2.34 4.23
N ILE A 84 -15.97 2.14 5.38
CA ILE A 84 -15.07 3.14 5.96
C ILE A 84 -13.89 3.37 5.00
N LEU A 85 -13.34 2.30 4.44
CA LEU A 85 -12.26 2.40 3.46
C LEU A 85 -12.68 3.15 2.19
N GLU A 86 -13.88 2.88 1.67
CA GLU A 86 -14.46 3.63 0.56
C GLU A 86 -14.57 5.13 0.88
N ASN A 87 -15.11 5.48 2.04
CA ASN A 87 -15.25 6.87 2.45
C ASN A 87 -13.89 7.58 2.54
N LEU A 88 -12.88 6.92 3.13
CA LEU A 88 -11.52 7.46 3.22
C LEU A 88 -10.91 7.72 1.84
N VAL A 89 -11.05 6.78 0.91
CA VAL A 89 -10.51 6.92 -0.44
C VAL A 89 -11.24 8.02 -1.21
N ILE A 90 -12.56 8.09 -1.11
CA ILE A 90 -13.36 9.19 -1.69
C ILE A 90 -12.90 10.53 -1.13
N GLU A 91 -12.61 10.59 0.17
CA GLU A 91 -12.13 11.82 0.81
C GLU A 91 -10.74 12.22 0.32
N ILE A 92 -9.85 11.28 0.03
CA ILE A 92 -8.52 11.55 -0.54
C ILE A 92 -8.62 12.02 -1.99
N VAL A 93 -9.37 11.28 -2.82
CA VAL A 93 -9.47 11.50 -4.27
C VAL A 93 -10.39 12.67 -4.62
N LYS A 94 -11.33 13.02 -3.73
CA LYS A 94 -12.41 14.00 -3.95
C LYS A 94 -13.32 13.66 -5.13
N GLN A 95 -13.40 12.38 -5.50
CA GLN A 95 -14.22 11.86 -6.58
C GLN A 95 -14.82 10.50 -6.19
N PRO A 96 -15.96 10.10 -6.79
CA PRO A 96 -16.52 8.77 -6.57
C PRO A 96 -15.57 7.69 -7.10
N ILE A 97 -15.42 6.60 -6.35
CA ILE A 97 -14.62 5.46 -6.77
C ILE A 97 -15.47 4.44 -7.54
N GLY A 98 -14.82 3.63 -8.37
CA GLY A 98 -15.51 2.52 -9.05
C GLY A 98 -15.98 1.47 -8.05
N ARG A 99 -17.18 0.91 -8.28
CA ARG A 99 -17.81 -0.10 -7.40
C ARG A 99 -16.90 -1.26 -6.97
N ASN A 100 -16.02 -1.72 -7.86
CA ASN A 100 -15.14 -2.86 -7.62
C ASN A 100 -13.75 -2.45 -7.09
N TRP A 101 -13.49 -1.17 -6.85
CA TRP A 101 -12.17 -0.68 -6.49
C TRP A 101 -11.71 -1.25 -5.14
N ILE A 102 -12.57 -1.22 -4.12
CA ILE A 102 -12.27 -1.76 -2.78
C ILE A 102 -11.98 -3.27 -2.85
N THR A 103 -12.83 -4.03 -3.54
CA THR A 103 -12.62 -5.47 -3.72
C THR A 103 -11.30 -5.77 -4.41
N ARG A 104 -10.95 -5.01 -5.46
CA ARG A 104 -9.67 -5.15 -6.17
C ARG A 104 -8.49 -4.73 -5.30
N PHE A 105 -8.62 -3.68 -4.49
CA PHE A 105 -7.59 -3.26 -3.54
C PHE A 105 -7.33 -4.37 -2.51
N CYS A 106 -8.37 -4.91 -1.87
CA CYS A 106 -8.24 -6.01 -0.92
C CYS A 106 -7.66 -7.27 -1.57
N GLN A 107 -7.94 -7.52 -2.85
CA GLN A 107 -7.34 -8.63 -3.58
C GLN A 107 -5.86 -8.40 -3.91
N ARG A 108 -5.47 -7.17 -4.27
CA ARG A 108 -4.07 -6.80 -4.51
C ARG A 108 -3.21 -7.03 -3.27
N TYR A 109 -3.70 -6.57 -2.11
CA TYR A 109 -2.95 -6.61 -0.84
C TYR A 109 -3.41 -7.72 0.11
N ARG A 110 -3.98 -8.81 -0.41
CA ARG A 110 -4.56 -9.89 0.42
C ARG A 110 -3.59 -10.45 1.46
N ASN A 111 -2.30 -10.54 1.12
CA ASN A 111 -1.28 -11.12 1.98
C ASN A 111 -0.72 -10.12 3.01
N GLU A 112 -0.98 -8.83 2.82
CA GLU A 112 -0.42 -7.74 3.63
C GLU A 112 -1.46 -7.08 4.54
N ILE A 113 -2.75 -7.16 4.19
CA ILE A 113 -3.85 -6.64 5.00
C ILE A 113 -4.06 -7.55 6.21
N LYS A 114 -3.92 -6.97 7.41
CA LYS A 114 -4.30 -7.59 8.66
C LYS A 114 -5.82 -7.59 8.79
N SER A 115 -6.41 -8.79 8.86
CA SER A 115 -7.81 -8.96 9.23
C SER A 115 -7.89 -9.52 10.64
N VAL A 116 -8.73 -8.89 11.46
CA VAL A 116 -8.96 -9.31 12.84
C VAL A 116 -10.45 -9.60 13.02
N TYR A 117 -10.76 -10.71 13.66
CA TYR A 117 -12.13 -10.99 14.08
C TYR A 117 -12.44 -10.22 15.36
N LEU A 118 -13.34 -9.24 15.26
CA LEU A 118 -13.83 -8.52 16.43
C LEU A 118 -14.69 -9.44 17.29
N ARG A 119 -14.32 -9.60 18.56
CA ARG A 119 -15.18 -10.27 19.54
C ARG A 119 -16.32 -9.35 19.93
N SER A 120 -17.49 -9.93 20.19
CA SER A 120 -18.59 -9.18 20.79
C SER A 120 -18.16 -8.60 22.14
N ILE A 121 -18.75 -7.44 22.48
CA ILE A 121 -18.59 -6.88 23.83
C ILE A 121 -19.11 -7.91 24.83
N ASP A 122 -18.29 -8.23 25.83
CA ASP A 122 -18.68 -9.11 26.92
C ASP A 122 -19.83 -8.47 27.70
N GLN A 123 -20.99 -9.11 27.70
CA GLN A 123 -22.19 -8.62 28.35
C GLN A 123 -22.00 -8.42 29.86
N ALA A 124 -21.21 -9.28 30.51
CA ALA A 124 -20.93 -9.17 31.95
C ALA A 124 -20.12 -7.90 32.24
N ARG A 125 -19.13 -7.58 31.39
CA ARG A 125 -18.38 -6.33 31.48
C ARG A 125 -19.29 -5.13 31.28
N LYS A 126 -20.12 -5.13 30.24
CA LYS A 126 -21.06 -4.03 29.96
C LYS A 126 -22.03 -3.78 31.12
N ALA A 127 -22.50 -4.84 31.79
CA ALA A 127 -23.40 -4.72 32.93
C ALA A 127 -22.70 -4.17 34.18
N ALA A 128 -21.44 -4.54 34.41
CA ALA A 128 -20.62 -4.03 35.49
C ALA A 128 -20.19 -2.56 35.28
N ASP A 129 -20.04 -2.14 34.02
CA ASP A 129 -19.68 -0.77 33.60
C ASP A 129 -20.87 0.20 33.72
N ASN A 130 -21.53 0.21 34.88
CA ASN A 130 -22.69 1.04 35.18
C ASN A 130 -22.23 2.40 35.74
N SER A 131 -22.56 3.48 35.06
CA SER A 131 -22.18 4.86 35.44
C SER A 131 -22.59 5.25 36.86
N ALA A 132 -23.71 4.71 37.35
CA ALA A 132 -24.17 4.96 38.72
C ALA A 132 -23.21 4.37 39.77
N HIS A 133 -22.64 3.19 39.52
CA HIS A 133 -21.65 2.58 40.41
C HIS A 133 -20.35 3.38 40.45
N PHE A 134 -19.90 3.92 39.31
CA PHE A 134 -18.75 4.80 39.28
C PHE A 134 -18.99 6.11 40.03
N ALA A 135 -20.15 6.75 39.81
CA ALA A 135 -20.50 7.98 40.52
C ALA A 135 -20.51 7.79 42.06
N GLN A 136 -21.05 6.66 42.52
CA GLN A 136 -21.10 6.34 43.95
C GLN A 136 -19.71 6.05 44.56
N PHE A 137 -18.82 5.40 43.81
CA PHE A 137 -17.42 5.18 44.21
C PHE A 137 -16.66 6.51 44.42
N TYR A 138 -16.80 7.47 43.50
CA TYR A 138 -16.12 8.77 43.61
C TYR A 138 -16.80 9.76 44.57
N GLN A 139 -18.03 9.50 45.02
CA GLN A 139 -18.72 10.28 46.05
C GLN A 139 -18.39 9.83 47.48
N THR A 140 -17.84 8.63 47.65
CA THR A 140 -17.54 8.04 48.96
C THR A 140 -16.08 8.21 49.39
N VAL A 141 -15.30 8.95 48.60
CA VAL A 141 -13.96 9.48 48.92
C VAL A 141 -14.10 10.97 49.23
#